data_AF-A0A7V9KD47-F1
#
_entry.id   AF-A0A7V9KD47-F1
#
_cell.length_a   1.000
_cell.length_b   1.000
_cell.length_c   1.000
_cell.angle_alpha   90.00
_cell.angle_beta   90.00
_cell.angle_gamma   90.00
#
_symmetry.space_group_name_H-M   'P 1'
#
loop_
_entity.id
_entity.type
_entity.pdbx_description
1 polymer ?
#
loop_
_entity_poly.entity_id
_entity_poly.type
_entity_poly.pdbx_seq_one_letter_code
_entity_poly.pdbx_strand_id
1 'polypeptide(L)'
;MSLERSAIEQVIGELLDARGPGRTICPSEAARALAGDSGFRPLMQPVRDAAHDMVARGELEVTQRGQVVDAARARGPIRLRRPLI
;
A
#
# COMPACT_ATOMS: atom_id res chain seq x y z
N MET A 1 3.81 14.71 -13.40
CA MET A 1 4.45 14.86 -12.08
C MET A 1 4.82 13.46 -11.62
N SER A 2 6.11 13.18 -11.50
CA SER A 2 6.58 11.93 -10.88
C SER A 2 6.56 12.16 -9.38
N LEU A 3 5.81 11.33 -8.63
CA LEU A 3 5.92 11.29 -7.19
C LEU A 3 7.12 10.42 -6.82
N GLU A 4 7.92 10.90 -5.88
CA GLU A 4 9.02 10.12 -5.35
C GLU A 4 8.49 8.90 -4.59
N ARG A 5 9.17 7.76 -4.76
CA ARG A 5 8.76 6.49 -4.15
C ARG A 5 8.67 6.58 -2.63
N SER A 6 9.60 7.31 -2.00
CA SER A 6 9.61 7.57 -0.56
C SER A 6 8.34 8.28 -0.07
N ALA A 7 7.77 9.19 -0.87
CA ALA A 7 6.52 9.87 -0.51
C ALA A 7 5.33 8.89 -0.51
N ILE A 8 5.33 7.90 -1.41
CA ILE A 8 4.31 6.85 -1.45
C ILE A 8 4.40 5.96 -0.21
N GLU A 9 5.61 5.51 0.13
CA GLU A 9 5.86 4.68 1.31
C GLU A 9 5.46 5.40 2.61
N GLN A 10 5.80 6.69 2.73
CA GLN A 10 5.42 7.52 3.87
C GLN A 10 3.89 7.58 4.01
N VAL A 11 3.16 7.86 2.94
CA VAL A 11 1.68 7.92 2.97
C VAL A 11 1.07 6.56 3.33
N ILE A 12 1.62 5.45 2.83
CA ILE A 12 1.17 4.11 3.24
C ILE A 12 1.34 3.94 4.76
N GLY A 13 2.50 4.31 5.30
CA GLY A 13 2.78 4.26 6.73
C GLY A 13 1.82 5.10 7.56
N GLU A 14 1.68 6.38 7.23
CA GLU A 14 0.79 7.33 7.92
C GLU A 14 -0.66 6.85 7.95
N LEU A 15 -1.17 6.33 6.82
CA LEU A 15 -2.53 5.80 6.75
C LEU A 15 -2.72 4.55 7.61
N LEU A 16 -1.72 3.65 7.67
CA LEU A 16 -1.77 2.47 8.53
C LEU A 16 -1.71 2.85 10.01
N ASP A 17 -0.83 3.80 10.35
CA ASP A 17 -0.64 4.26 11.73
C ASP A 17 -1.90 4.97 12.24
N ALA A 18 -2.52 5.81 11.41
CA ALA A 18 -3.81 6.44 11.71
C ALA A 18 -4.96 5.43 11.85
N ARG A 19 -4.91 4.29 11.15
CA ARG A 19 -5.93 3.24 11.24
C ARG A 19 -5.79 2.41 12.52
N GLY A 20 -4.56 2.23 12.99
CA GLY A 20 -4.21 1.49 14.19
C GLY A 20 -3.83 0.02 13.95
N PRO A 21 -3.38 -0.69 15.01
CA PRO A 21 -2.81 -2.03 14.91
C PRO A 21 -3.73 -3.07 14.27
N GLY A 22 -3.17 -3.93 13.42
CA GLY A 22 -3.90 -5.00 12.72
C GLY A 22 -4.90 -4.54 11.66
N ARG A 23 -5.08 -3.22 11.50
CA ARG A 23 -5.96 -2.66 10.47
C ARG A 23 -5.25 -2.62 9.12
N THR A 24 -6.06 -2.52 8.07
CA THR A 24 -5.58 -2.54 6.70
C THR A 24 -6.05 -1.31 5.93
N ILE A 25 -5.33 -0.99 4.86
CA ILE A 25 -5.76 -0.10 3.78
C ILE A 25 -5.71 -0.84 2.44
N CYS A 26 -6.28 -0.30 1.36
CA CYS A 26 -6.00 -0.76 -0.01
C CYS A 26 -5.11 0.25 -0.77
N PRO A 27 -4.49 -0.15 -1.90
CA PRO A 27 -3.68 0.75 -2.71
C PRO A 27 -4.39 2.03 -3.13
N SER A 28 -5.71 1.99 -3.38
CA SER A 28 -6.45 3.19 -3.77
C SER A 28 -6.63 4.21 -2.65
N GLU A 29 -6.61 3.79 -1.38
CA GLU A 29 -6.63 4.74 -0.25
C GLU A 29 -5.34 5.58 -0.26
N ALA A 30 -4.17 4.95 -0.39
CA ALA A 30 -2.88 5.65 -0.50
C ALA A 30 -2.79 6.55 -1.74
N ALA A 31 -3.21 6.06 -2.90
CA ALA A 31 -3.20 6.85 -4.13
C ALA A 31 -4.14 8.06 -4.09
N ARG A 32 -5.32 7.93 -3.44
CA ARG A 32 -6.25 9.06 -3.26
C ARG A 32 -5.69 10.09 -2.27
N ALA A 33 -4.99 9.67 -1.23
CA ALA A 33 -4.31 10.59 -0.32
C ALA A 33 -3.24 11.44 -1.05
N LEU A 34 -2.60 10.88 -2.09
CA LEU A 34 -1.56 11.57 -2.87
C LEU A 34 -2.11 12.48 -3.98
N ALA A 35 -3.15 12.05 -4.70
CA ALA A 35 -3.59 12.71 -5.94
C ALA A 35 -5.10 12.99 -6.02
N GLY A 36 -5.84 12.78 -4.93
CA GLY A 36 -7.28 12.96 -4.87
C GLY A 36 -8.07 11.97 -5.74
N ASP A 37 -9.39 12.16 -5.76
CA ASP A 37 -10.32 11.23 -6.40
C ASP A 37 -10.24 11.19 -7.93
N SER A 38 -9.78 12.27 -8.56
CA SER A 38 -9.59 12.36 -10.01
C SER A 38 -8.21 11.86 -10.46
N GLY A 39 -7.18 11.95 -9.61
CA GLY A 39 -5.78 11.67 -9.96
C GLY A 39 -5.23 10.33 -9.49
N PHE A 40 -5.98 9.53 -8.73
CA PHE A 40 -5.44 8.30 -8.12
C PHE A 40 -5.13 7.16 -9.10
N ARG A 41 -5.81 7.09 -10.25
CA ARG A 41 -5.74 5.92 -11.15
C ARG A 41 -4.31 5.65 -11.69
N PRO A 42 -3.57 6.66 -12.18
CA PRO A 42 -2.17 6.47 -12.59
C PRO A 42 -1.22 6.04 -11.46
N LEU A 43 -1.57 6.30 -10.20
CA LEU A 43 -0.75 5.93 -9.04
C LEU A 43 -0.97 4.50 -8.55
N MET A 44 -1.90 3.73 -9.15
CA MET A 44 -2.15 2.35 -8.73
C MET A 44 -0.94 1.44 -8.83
N GLN A 45 -0.20 1.50 -9.94
CA GLN A 45 1.01 0.70 -10.10
C GLN A 45 2.15 1.22 -9.22
N PRO A 46 2.46 2.54 -9.19
CA PRO A 46 3.44 3.10 -8.25
C PRO A 46 3.22 2.70 -6.78
N VAL A 47 1.97 2.73 -6.30
CA VAL A 47 1.63 2.29 -4.93
C VAL A 47 1.88 0.80 -4.71
N ARG A 48 1.58 -0.04 -5.71
CA ARG A 48 1.86 -1.48 -5.61
C ARG A 48 3.35 -1.76 -5.59
N ASP A 49 4.12 -1.05 -6.40
CA ASP A 49 5.57 -1.23 -6.44
C ASP A 49 6.20 -0.79 -5.11
N ALA A 50 5.79 0.36 -4.56
CA ALA A 50 6.25 0.80 -3.25
C ALA A 50 5.87 -0.20 -2.14
N ALA A 51 4.63 -0.71 -2.16
CA ALA A 51 4.21 -1.75 -1.21
C ALA A 51 5.01 -3.04 -1.36
N HIS A 52 5.41 -3.42 -2.57
CA HIS A 52 6.28 -4.57 -2.80
C HIS A 52 7.67 -4.37 -2.17
N ASP A 53 8.26 -3.19 -2.34
CA ASP A 53 9.55 -2.86 -1.75
C ASP A 53 9.49 -2.87 -0.21
N MET A 54 8.43 -2.31 0.37
CA MET A 54 8.19 -2.37 1.82
C MET A 54 8.02 -3.80 2.34
N VAL A 55 7.36 -4.69 1.58
CA VAL A 55 7.26 -6.13 1.90
C VAL A 55 8.64 -6.77 1.85
N ALA A 56 9.46 -6.47 0.84
CA ALA A 56 10.82 -7.00 0.74
C ALA A 56 11.71 -6.59 1.92
N ARG A 57 11.43 -5.44 2.54
CA ARG A 57 12.09 -4.97 3.78
C ARG A 57 11.44 -5.46 5.08
N GLY A 58 10.35 -6.22 5.00
CA GLY A 58 9.62 -6.72 6.17
C GLY A 58 8.82 -5.65 6.92
N GLU A 59 8.55 -4.50 6.31
CA GLU A 59 7.82 -3.38 6.92
C GLU A 59 6.30 -3.47 6.71
N LEU A 60 5.87 -4.35 5.81
CA LEU A 60 4.51 -4.46 5.33
C LEU A 60 4.17 -5.92 4.99
N GLU A 61 2.90 -6.28 5.13
CA GLU A 61 2.32 -7.48 4.55
C GLU A 61 1.22 -7.11 3.54
N VAL A 62 1.19 -7.84 2.43
CA VAL A 62 0.10 -7.79 1.47
C VAL A 62 -0.80 -8.99 1.69
N THR A 63 -2.10 -8.74 1.83
CA THR A 63 -3.11 -9.80 1.95
C THR A 63 -4.13 -9.73 0.83
N GLN A 64 -4.63 -10.89 0.43
CA GLN A 64 -5.73 -11.02 -0.51
C GLN A 64 -6.68 -12.08 0.03
N ARG A 65 -7.97 -11.73 0.14
CA ARG A 65 -8.99 -12.58 0.79
C ARG A 65 -8.57 -13.04 2.20
N GLY A 66 -7.93 -12.14 2.95
CA GLY A 66 -7.48 -12.39 4.33
C GLY A 66 -6.19 -13.21 4.47
N GLN A 67 -5.63 -13.72 3.37
CA GLN A 67 -4.39 -14.50 3.38
C GLN A 67 -3.21 -13.65 2.95
N VAL A 68 -2.04 -13.82 3.60
CA VAL A 68 -0.79 -13.20 3.14
C VAL A 68 -0.42 -13.79 1.78
N VAL A 69 -0.09 -12.93 0.81
CA VAL A 69 0.25 -13.32 -0.56
C VAL A 69 1.53 -12.67 -1.01
N ASP A 70 2.18 -13.27 -2.00
CA ASP A 70 3.30 -12.66 -2.71
C ASP A 70 2.84 -11.37 -3.42
N ALA A 71 3.35 -10.24 -2.94
CA ALA A 71 3.02 -8.92 -3.45
C ALA A 71 3.34 -8.75 -4.95
N ALA A 72 4.41 -9.40 -5.45
CA ALA A 72 4.82 -9.31 -6.86
C ALA A 72 3.86 -10.08 -7.79
N ARG A 73 3.12 -11.06 -7.26
CA ARG A 73 2.22 -11.93 -8.04
C ARG A 73 0.74 -11.64 -7.81
N ALA A 74 0.40 -10.88 -6.76
CA ALA A 74 -0.97 -10.60 -6.39
C ALA A 74 -1.72 -9.81 -7.49
N ARG A 75 -2.84 -10.36 -7.96
CA ARG A 75 -3.69 -9.74 -8.98
C ARG A 75 -5.05 -9.36 -8.40
N GLY A 76 -5.54 -8.19 -8.81
CA GLY A 76 -6.82 -7.66 -8.35
C GLY A 76 -6.74 -7.02 -6.95
N PRO A 77 -7.87 -6.91 -6.24
CA PRO A 77 -7.92 -6.22 -4.95
C PRO A 77 -7.02 -6.87 -3.90
N ILE A 78 -6.19 -6.04 -3.28
CA ILE A 78 -5.30 -6.42 -2.17
C ILE A 78 -5.49 -5.46 -0.99
N ARG A 79 -5.06 -5.89 0.19
CA ARG A 79 -4.99 -5.07 1.40
C ARG A 79 -3.55 -5.02 1.90
N LEU A 80 -3.14 -3.87 2.39
CA LEU A 80 -1.85 -3.60 3.00
C LEU A 80 -2.03 -3.53 4.52
N ARG A 81 -1.15 -4.14 5.29
CA ARG A 81 -1.11 -4.02 6.77
C ARG A 81 0.33 -4.03 7.28
N ARG A 82 0.53 -3.54 8.50
CA ARG A 82 1.76 -3.80 9.26
C ARG A 82 1.89 -5.31 9.53
N PRO A 83 3.11 -5.86 9.56
CA PRO A 83 3.35 -7.22 10.02
C PRO A 83 2.74 -7.43 11.40
N LEU A 84 2.07 -8.57 11.59
CA LEU A 84 1.57 -8.96 12.90
C LEU A 84 2.72 -9.60 13.67
N ILE A 85 3.16 -8.94 14.75
CA ILE A 85 4.13 -9.45 15.71
C ILE A 85 3.42 -10.32 16.75
#